data_AF-X6JR45-F1
#
_entry.id   AF-X6JR45-F1
#
_cell.length_a   1.000
_cell.length_b   1.000
_cell.length_c   1.000
_cell.angle_alpha   90.00
_cell.angle_beta   90.00
_cell.angle_gamma   90.00
#
_symmetry.space_group_name_H-M   'P 1'
#
loop_
_entity.id
_entity.type
_entity.pdbx_description
1 polymer ?
#
loop_
_entity_poly.entity_id
_entity_poly.type
_entity_poly.pdbx_seq_one_letter_code
_entity_poly.pdbx_strand_id
1 'polypeptide(L)' 'MTKLEQIERSIAALNTTELKAFAKWFAAYQAEVWDMQIEADAKAGRLDKFAEQALAELHAGRVRPL' A
#
# COMPACT_ATOMS: atom_id res chain seq x y z
N MET A 1 16.87 1.41 -24.23
CA MET A 1 15.95 0.45 -23.58
C MET A 1 16.32 0.40 -22.11
N THR A 2 15.41 0.86 -21.26
CA THR A 2 15.58 0.87 -19.81
C THR A 2 15.17 -0.46 -19.20
N LYS A 3 15.59 -0.71 -17.96
CA LYS A 3 15.15 -1.88 -17.18
C LYS A 3 13.63 -1.93 -17.02
N LEU A 4 12.99 -0.77 -16.88
CA LEU A 4 11.53 -0.67 -16.73
C LEU A 4 10.81 -1.10 -18.02
N GLU A 5 11.21 -0.56 -19.17
CA GLU A 5 10.63 -0.93 -20.48
C GLU A 5 10.76 -2.43 -20.78
N GLN A 6 11.84 -3.08 -20.32
CA GLN A 6 12.02 -4.52 -20.47
C GLN A 6 11.03 -5.31 -19.61
N ILE A 7 10.76 -4.86 -18.39
CA ILE A 7 9.78 -5.49 -17.49
C ILE A 7 8.38 -5.34 -18.06
N GLU A 8 8.00 -4.15 -18.53
CA GLU A 8 6.70 -3.89 -19.16
C GLU A 8 6.44 -4.80 -20.36
N ARG A 9 7.44 -4.94 -21.25
CA ARG A 9 7.34 -5.88 -22.39
C ARG A 9 7.23 -7.33 -21.95
N SER A 10 7.95 -7.72 -20.89
CA SER A 10 7.89 -9.10 -20.38
C SER A 10 6.53 -9.40 -19.77
N ILE A 11 5.92 -8.44 -19.05
CA ILE A 11 4.56 -8.55 -18.51
C ILE A 11 3.53 -8.62 -19.64
N ALA A 12 3.69 -7.79 -20.68
CA ALA A 12 2.79 -7.77 -21.84
C ALA A 12 2.84 -9.08 -22.66
N ALA A 13 3.94 -9.82 -22.59
CA ALA A 13 4.10 -11.10 -23.27
C ALA A 13 3.52 -12.30 -22.48
N LEU A 14 3.08 -12.11 -21.24
CA LEU A 14 2.52 -13.18 -20.41
C LEU A 14 1.18 -13.68 -20.97
N ASN A 15 0.96 -14.99 -20.88
CA ASN A 15 -0.37 -15.54 -21.14
C ASN A 15 -1.35 -15.20 -20.00
N THR A 16 -2.65 -15.46 -20.20
CA THR A 16 -3.69 -15.09 -19.22
C THR A 16 -3.48 -15.72 -17.83
N THR A 17 -2.96 -16.94 -17.74
CA THR A 17 -2.71 -17.63 -16.47
C THR A 17 -1.53 -17.00 -15.74
N GLU A 18 -0.45 -16.76 -16.46
CA GLU A 18 0.75 -16.09 -15.92
C GLU A 18 0.43 -14.66 -15.49
N LEU A 19 -0.35 -13.93 -16.28
CA LEU A 19 -0.76 -12.56 -15.96
C LEU A 19 -1.61 -12.51 -14.67
N LYS A 20 -2.51 -13.48 -14.48
CA LYS A 20 -3.28 -13.60 -13.23
C LYS A 20 -2.39 -13.91 -12.03
N ALA A 21 -1.42 -14.82 -12.19
CA ALA A 21 -0.45 -15.13 -11.14
C ALA A 21 0.41 -13.91 -10.79
N PHE A 22 0.90 -13.19 -11.80
CA PHE A 22 1.63 -11.94 -11.64
C PHE A 22 0.80 -10.88 -10.91
N ALA A 23 -0.44 -10.65 -11.33
CA ALA A 23 -1.31 -9.68 -10.69
C ALA A 23 -1.56 -9.99 -9.20
N LYS A 24 -1.77 -11.28 -8.86
CA LYS A 24 -1.91 -11.72 -7.47
C LYS A 24 -0.65 -11.44 -6.65
N TRP A 25 0.51 -11.81 -7.19
CA TRP A 25 1.79 -11.56 -6.51
C TRP A 25 2.08 -10.06 -6.37
N PHE A 26 1.87 -9.28 -7.43
CA PHE A 26 2.16 -7.85 -7.44
C PHE A 26 1.25 -7.07 -6.50
N ALA A 27 0.00 -7.52 -6.31
CA ALA A 27 -0.89 -6.95 -5.29
C ALA A 27 -0.34 -7.18 -3.86
N ALA A 28 0.17 -8.39 -3.57
CA ALA A 28 0.81 -8.67 -2.28
C ALA A 28 2.08 -7.84 -2.08
N TYR A 29 2.94 -7.76 -3.10
CA TYR A 29 4.15 -6.95 -3.05
C TYR A 29 3.85 -5.45 -2.83
N GLN A 30 2.84 -4.91 -3.51
CA GLN A 30 2.42 -3.52 -3.28
C GLN A 30 1.89 -3.31 -1.86
N ALA A 31 1.19 -4.27 -1.28
CA ALA A 31 0.76 -4.21 0.11
C ALA A 31 1.97 -4.20 1.07
N GLU A 32 2.98 -5.04 0.83
CA GLU A 32 4.22 -5.02 1.63
C GLU A 32 4.96 -3.68 1.53
N VAL A 33 5.07 -3.11 0.33
CA VAL A 33 5.67 -1.77 0.13
C VAL A 33 4.87 -0.69 0.86
N TRP A 34 3.54 -0.80 0.84
CA TRP A 34 2.66 0.12 1.55
C TRP A 34 2.85 0.02 3.07
N ASP A 35 2.93 -1.19 3.62
CA ASP A 35 3.19 -1.40 5.05
C ASP A 35 4.52 -0.79 5.47
N MET A 36 5.58 -0.99 4.67
CA MET A 36 6.88 -0.36 4.92
C MET A 36 6.81 1.17 4.89
N GLN A 37 6.05 1.75 3.96
CA GLN A 37 5.87 3.20 3.87
C GLN A 37 5.10 3.75 5.07
N ILE A 38 4.02 3.08 5.48
CA ILE A 38 3.24 3.45 6.66
C ILE A 38 4.11 3.39 7.93
N GLU A 39 4.91 2.34 8.10
CA GLU A 39 5.84 2.27 9.22
C GLU A 39 6.85 3.41 9.23
N ALA A 40 7.42 3.73 8.07
CA ALA A 40 8.39 4.82 7.94
C ALA A 40 7.73 6.17 8.26
N ASP A 41 6.52 6.41 7.76
CA ASP A 41 5.78 7.64 8.00
C ASP A 41 5.33 7.77 9.47
N ALA A 42 4.94 6.67 10.11
CA ALA A 42 4.66 6.62 11.54
C ALA A 42 5.91 6.95 12.37
N LYS A 43 7.07 6.35 12.04
CA LYS A 43 8.35 6.65 12.71
C LYS A 43 8.80 8.10 12.49
N ALA A 44 8.45 8.68 11.35
CA ALA A 44 8.75 10.08 11.03
C ALA A 44 7.75 11.08 11.64
N GLY A 45 6.73 10.62 12.38
CA GLY A 45 5.70 11.46 13.00
C GLY A 45 4.71 12.08 12.01
N ARG A 46 4.70 11.64 10.75
CA ARG A 46 3.83 12.19 9.71
C ARG A 46 2.35 11.86 9.94
N LEU A 47 2.09 10.79 10.69
CA LEU A 47 0.74 10.33 11.01
C LEU A 47 0.22 10.85 12.35
N ASP A 48 1.05 11.54 13.13
CA ASP A 48 0.73 11.96 14.51
C ASP A 48 -0.51 12.85 14.56
N LYS A 49 -0.63 13.82 13.65
CA LYS A 49 -1.79 14.70 13.57
C LYS A 49 -3.11 13.92 13.36
N PHE A 50 -3.08 12.87 12.56
CA PHE A 50 -4.26 12.05 12.33
C PHE A 50 -4.59 11.20 13.56
N ALA A 51 -3.57 10.68 14.25
CA ALA A 51 -3.75 9.96 15.51
C ALA A 51 -4.35 10.86 16.60
N GLU A 52 -3.81 12.06 16.78
CA GLU A 52 -4.32 13.06 17.73
C GLU A 52 -5.79 13.43 17.43
N GLN A 53 -6.12 13.66 16.16
CA GLN A 53 -7.49 13.94 15.76
C GLN A 53 -8.43 12.76 16.07
N ALA A 54 -8.02 11.54 15.74
CA ALA A 54 -8.82 10.35 16.03
C ALA A 54 -9.07 10.17 17.54
N LEU A 55 -8.06 10.43 18.37
CA LEU A 55 -8.19 10.41 19.83
C LEU A 55 -9.13 11.51 20.34
N ALA A 56 -9.05 12.72 19.78
CA ALA A 56 -9.97 13.81 20.13
C ALA A 56 -11.42 13.47 19.80
N GLU A 57 -11.69 12.88 18.63
CA GLU A 57 -13.03 12.43 18.24
C GLU A 57 -13.55 11.30 19.14
N LEU A 58 -12.68 10.36 19.51
CA LEU A 58 -13.01 9.30 20.47
C LEU A 58 -13.41 9.87 21.82
N HIS A 59 -12.61 10.80 22.36
CA HIS A 59 -12.92 11.47 23.63
C HIS A 59 -14.19 12.33 23.57
N ALA A 60 -14.50 12.89 22.40
CA ALA A 60 -15.74 13.62 22.16
C ALA A 60 -16.97 12.71 21.98
N GLY A 61 -16.81 11.38 22.02
CA GLY A 61 -17.88 10.42 21.78
C GLY A 61 -18.39 10.41 20.33
N ARG A 62 -17.60 10.95 19.38
CA ARG A 62 -17.96 11.07 17.96
C ARG A 62 -17.41 9.91 17.12
N VAL A 63 -17.46 8.70 17.68
CA VAL A 63 -17.02 7.46 17.03
C VAL A 63 -18.18 6.47 16.90
N ARG A 64 -18.10 5.59 15.91
CA ARG A 64 -19.04 4.48 15.75
C ARG A 64 -18.38 3.19 16.26
N PRO A 65 -19.18 2.21 16.75
CA PRO A 65 -18.67 0.87 17.01
C PRO A 65 -18.02 0.27 15.76
N LEU A 66 -16.98 -0.53 15.97
CA LEU A 66 -16.28 -1.28 14.92
C LEU A 66 -17.19 -2.35 14.31
#